data_AF-A0A293MQ32-F1
#
_entry.id   AF-A0A293MQ32-F1
#
_cell.length_a   1.000
_cell.length_b   1.000
_cell.length_c   1.000
_cell.angle_alpha   90.00
_cell.angle_beta   90.00
_cell.angle_gamma   90.00
#
_symmetry.space_group_name_H-M   'P 1'
#
loop_
_entity.id
_entity.type
_entity.pdbx_description
1 polymer ?
#
loop_
_entity_poly.entity_id
_entity_poly.type
_entity_poly.pdbx_seq_one_letter_code
_entity_poly.pdbx_strand_id
1 'polypeptide(L)'
;MIGWEADDDPLTEHARSTDCLFLQLGKRDEQLTLRDVLNIELARNKNRVRKLSDFLKTQLENNWNANKKAINSLKRARSKKV
;
A
#
# COMPACT_ATOMS: atom_id res chain seq x y z
N MET A 1 -3.01 -3.16 -17.20
CA MET A 1 -4.32 -2.89 -16.59
C MET A 1 -4.50 -3.96 -15.51
N ILE A 2 -4.72 -3.58 -14.25
CA ILE A 2 -5.21 -4.55 -13.26
C ILE A 2 -6.72 -4.39 -13.32
N GLY A 3 -7.42 -5.43 -13.76
CA GLY A 3 -8.86 -5.46 -13.96
C GLY A 3 -9.41 -6.81 -13.49
N TRP A 4 -10.72 -6.85 -13.23
CA TRP A 4 -11.44 -8.06 -12.90
C TRP A 4 -11.97 -8.70 -14.17
N GLU A 5 -11.82 -10.01 -14.29
CA GLU A 5 -12.46 -10.83 -15.30
C GLU A 5 -13.75 -11.46 -14.75
N ALA A 6 -14.63 -11.92 -15.63
CA ALA A 6 -15.94 -12.45 -15.23
C ALA A 6 -15.85 -13.76 -14.43
N ASP A 7 -14.75 -14.48 -14.57
CA ASP A 7 -14.45 -15.76 -13.93
C ASP A 7 -13.56 -15.63 -12.68
N ASP A 8 -13.13 -14.42 -12.33
CA ASP A 8 -12.33 -14.21 -11.12
C ASP A 8 -13.13 -14.52 -9.85
N ASP A 9 -12.59 -15.40 -9.01
CA ASP A 9 -13.14 -15.65 -7.67
C ASP A 9 -12.60 -14.62 -6.67
N PRO A 10 -13.46 -13.79 -6.03
CA PRO A 10 -13.00 -12.73 -5.14
C PRO A 10 -12.19 -13.21 -3.95
N LEU A 11 -12.48 -14.41 -3.42
CA LEU A 11 -11.76 -14.97 -2.29
C LEU A 11 -10.35 -15.43 -2.70
N THR A 12 -10.23 -16.09 -3.85
CA THR A 12 -8.94 -16.51 -4.43
C THR A 12 -8.06 -15.30 -4.75
N GLU A 13 -8.64 -14.24 -5.32
CA GLU A 13 -7.91 -13.00 -5.58
C GLU A 13 -7.46 -12.31 -4.29
N HIS A 14 -8.32 -12.24 -3.28
CA HIS A 14 -7.96 -11.66 -1.98
C HIS A 14 -6.89 -12.50 -1.25
N ALA A 15 -6.87 -13.83 -1.42
CA ALA A 15 -5.88 -14.70 -0.81
C ALA A 15 -4.43 -14.40 -1.27
N ARG A 16 -4.25 -13.68 -2.39
CA ARG A 16 -2.94 -13.12 -2.79
C ARG A 16 -2.36 -12.17 -1.74
N SER A 17 -3.20 -11.58 -0.89
CA SER A 17 -2.79 -10.83 0.31
C SER A 17 -2.58 -11.77 1.48
N THR A 18 -1.44 -12.46 1.49
CA THR A 18 -1.09 -13.56 2.44
C THR A 18 -1.25 -13.20 3.92
N ASP A 19 -1.14 -11.92 4.26
CA ASP A 19 -1.13 -11.42 5.64
C ASP A 19 -2.49 -10.87 6.11
N CYS A 20 -3.57 -11.11 5.37
CA CYS A 20 -4.89 -10.63 5.75
C CYS A 20 -5.47 -11.47 6.89
N LEU A 21 -5.41 -10.94 8.12
CA LEU A 21 -5.97 -11.60 9.31
C LEU A 21 -7.44 -12.00 9.15
N PHE A 22 -8.21 -11.23 8.37
CA PHE A 22 -9.61 -11.53 8.10
C PHE A 22 -9.79 -12.86 7.35
N LEU A 23 -8.98 -13.13 6.32
CA LEU A 23 -9.03 -14.41 5.59
C LEU A 23 -8.51 -15.57 6.45
N GLN A 24 -7.51 -15.33 7.30
CA GLN A 24 -6.92 -16.35 8.16
C GLN A 24 -7.85 -16.82 9.29
N LEU A 25 -8.86 -16.03 9.65
CA LEU A 25 -9.80 -16.39 10.72
C LEU A 25 -10.65 -17.62 10.39
N GLY A 26 -11.04 -17.79 9.12
CA GLY A 26 -11.86 -18.92 8.68
C GLY A 26 -13.21 -19.06 9.39
N LYS A 27 -13.71 -17.97 10.00
CA LYS A 27 -14.98 -17.92 10.76
C LYS A 27 -16.06 -17.22 9.95
N ARG A 28 -17.30 -17.69 10.09
CA ARG A 28 -18.50 -16.95 9.66
C ARG A 28 -18.82 -15.84 10.66
N ASP A 29 -19.58 -14.84 10.24
CA ASP A 29 -19.93 -13.67 11.05
C ASP A 29 -20.58 -14.05 12.39
N GLU A 30 -21.50 -15.00 12.36
CA GLU A 30 -22.18 -15.57 13.54
C GLU A 30 -21.26 -16.31 14.53
N GLN A 31 -20.04 -16.65 14.12
CA GLN A 31 -19.03 -17.31 14.95
C GLN A 31 -18.01 -16.32 15.53
N LEU A 32 -18.09 -15.04 15.15
CA LEU A 32 -17.16 -14.02 15.62
C LEU A 32 -17.46 -13.65 17.07
N THR A 33 -16.44 -13.74 17.91
CA THR A 33 -16.47 -13.21 19.26
C THR A 33 -16.05 -11.73 19.27
N LEU A 34 -16.39 -11.00 20.33
CA LEU A 34 -15.87 -9.64 20.54
C LEU A 34 -14.34 -9.60 20.48
N ARG A 35 -13.67 -10.64 21.00
CA ARG A 35 -12.21 -10.74 20.96
C ARG A 35 -11.67 -10.86 19.53
N ASP A 36 -12.35 -11.64 18.68
CA ASP A 36 -11.98 -11.75 17.26
C ASP A 36 -12.08 -10.39 16.57
N VAL A 37 -13.19 -9.66 16.81
CA VAL A 37 -13.40 -8.32 16.24
C VAL A 37 -12.33 -7.33 16.70
N LEU A 38 -11.98 -7.32 18.00
CA LEU A 38 -10.93 -6.45 18.53
C LEU A 38 -9.55 -6.77 17.92
N ASN A 39 -9.24 -8.06 17.71
CA ASN A 39 -8.02 -8.48 17.03
C ASN A 39 -7.99 -8.04 15.56
N ILE A 40 -9.11 -8.17 14.84
CA ILE A 40 -9.25 -7.68 13.46
C ILE A 40 -9.00 -6.17 13.41
N GLU A 41 -9.61 -5.40 14.31
CA GLU A 41 -9.46 -3.94 14.33
C GLU A 41 -8.03 -3.50 14.65
N LEU A 42 -7.33 -4.22 15.54
CA LEU A 42 -5.92 -3.97 15.79
C LEU A 42 -5.07 -4.23 14.52
N ALA A 43 -5.29 -5.36 13.84
CA ALA A 43 -4.57 -5.67 12.59
C ALA A 43 -4.89 -4.66 11.48
N ARG A 44 -6.16 -4.27 11.35
CA ARG A 44 -6.64 -3.26 10.40
C ARG A 44 -5.95 -1.91 10.61
N ASN A 45 -5.84 -1.46 11.86
CA ASN A 45 -5.17 -0.20 12.17
C ASN A 45 -3.67 -0.25 11.83
N LYS A 46 -2.99 -1.35 12.13
CA LYS A 46 -1.58 -1.57 11.71
C LYS A 46 -1.43 -1.51 10.19
N ASN A 47 -2.35 -2.16 9.46
CA ASN A 47 -2.35 -2.15 8.00
C ASN A 47 -2.56 -0.75 7.42
N ARG A 48 -3.44 0.06 8.01
CA ARG A 48 -3.67 1.46 7.59
C ARG A 48 -2.42 2.31 7.79
N VAL A 49 -1.77 2.21 8.94
CA VAL A 49 -0.54 2.95 9.24
C VAL A 49 0.59 2.53 8.29
N ARG A 50 0.78 1.23 8.05
CA ARG A 50 1.76 0.71 7.09
C ARG A 50 1.52 1.29 5.68
N LYS A 51 0.28 1.20 5.17
CA LYS A 51 -0.06 1.72 3.83
C LYS A 51 0.17 3.23 3.71
N LEU A 52 -0.15 4.00 4.75
CA LEU A 52 0.12 5.43 4.78
C LEU A 52 1.64 5.71 4.78
N SER A 53 2.40 4.98 5.59
CA SER A 53 3.87 5.10 5.64
C SER A 53 4.50 4.81 4.28
N ASP A 54 4.10 3.73 3.63
CA ASP A 54 4.63 3.34 2.32
C ASP A 54 4.26 4.37 1.24
N PHE A 55 3.02 4.86 1.25
CA PHE A 55 2.61 5.96 0.38
C PHE A 55 3.49 7.21 0.57
N LEU A 56 3.70 7.64 1.82
CA LEU A 56 4.51 8.82 2.12
C LEU A 56 5.98 8.64 1.70
N LYS A 57 6.56 7.44 1.90
CA LYS A 57 7.91 7.12 1.40
C LYS A 57 8.00 7.27 -0.12
N THR A 58 7.05 6.70 -0.85
CA THR A 58 7.01 6.85 -2.32
C THR A 58 6.89 8.31 -2.75
N GLN A 59 6.07 9.12 -2.08
CA GLN A 59 5.97 10.55 -2.37
C GLN A 59 7.29 11.29 -2.10
N LEU A 60 7.96 10.97 -0.99
CA LEU A 60 9.25 11.56 -0.65
C LEU A 60 10.32 11.21 -1.70
N GLU A 61 10.40 9.95 -2.11
CA GLU A 61 11.35 9.48 -3.12
C GLU A 61 11.10 10.16 -4.48
N ASN A 62 9.83 10.27 -4.89
CA ASN A 62 9.45 10.95 -6.12
C ASN A 62 9.85 12.43 -6.10
N ASN A 63 9.55 13.13 -4.99
CA ASN A 63 9.91 14.54 -4.81
C ASN A 63 11.43 14.74 -4.79
N TRP A 64 12.16 13.86 -4.10
CA TRP A 64 13.61 13.88 -4.09
C TRP A 64 14.20 13.74 -5.49
N ASN A 65 13.72 12.76 -6.26
CA ASN A 65 14.18 12.52 -7.63
C ASN A 65 13.86 13.69 -8.56
N ALA A 66 12.67 14.29 -8.44
CA ALA A 66 12.29 15.48 -9.18
C ALA A 66 13.22 16.67 -8.86
N ASN A 67 13.47 16.93 -7.57
CA ASN A 67 14.35 18.00 -7.13
C ASN A 67 15.80 17.79 -7.61
N LYS A 68 16.31 16.57 -7.50
CA LYS A 68 17.64 16.20 -8.00
C LYS A 68 17.76 16.46 -9.50
N LYS A 69 16.75 16.10 -10.29
CA LYS A 69 16.70 16.35 -11.73
C LYS A 69 16.68 17.86 -12.05
N ALA A 70 15.89 18.64 -11.31
CA ALA A 70 15.83 20.09 -11.46
C ALA A 70 17.17 20.76 -11.18
N ILE A 71 17.81 20.42 -10.05
CA ILE A 71 19.14 20.93 -9.68
C ILE A 71 20.18 20.61 -10.75
N ASN A 72 20.21 19.36 -11.23
CA ASN A 72 21.17 18.95 -12.27
C ASN A 72 20.95 19.70 -13.59
N SER A 73 19.70 19.98 -13.95
CA SER A 73 19.36 20.75 -15.15
C SER A 73 19.85 22.20 -15.04
N LEU A 74 19.66 22.83 -13.87
CA LEU A 74 20.17 24.18 -13.58
C LEU A 74 21.70 24.24 -13.62
N LYS A 75 22.39 23.26 -13.02
CA LYS A 75 23.86 23.16 -13.06
C LYS A 75 24.37 23.10 -14.50
N ARG A 76 23.75 22.28 -15.35
CA ARG A 76 24.09 22.17 -16.79
C ARG A 76 23.83 23.48 -17.54
N ALA A 77 22.70 24.13 -17.29
CA ALA A 77 22.38 25.41 -17.92
C ALA A 77 23.39 26.52 -17.54
N ARG A 78 23.82 26.56 -16.27
CA ARG A 78 24.87 27.49 -15.82
C ARG A 78 26.22 27.21 -16.49
N SER A 79 26.61 25.94 -16.60
CA SER A 79 27.86 25.55 -17.26
C SER A 79 27.92 25.84 -18.76
N LYS A 80 26.76 26.03 -19.42
CA LYS A 80 26.69 26.43 -20.85
C LYS A 80 26.76 27.95 -21.06
N LYS A 81 26.59 28.75 -19.99
CA LYS A 81 26.61 30.22 -20.03
C LYS A 81 27.98 30.83 -19.69
N VAL A 82 28.91 30.00 -19.20
CA VAL A 82 30.32 30.33 -18.93
C VAL A 82 31.13 29.73 -20.06
#